data_AF-A0A7V6E934-F1
#
_entry.id   AF-A0A7V6E934-F1
#
_cell.length_a   1.000
_cell.length_b   1.000
_cell.length_c   1.000
_cell.angle_alpha   90.00
_cell.angle_beta   90.00
_cell.angle_gamma   90.00
#
_symmetry.space_group_name_H-M   'P 1'
#
loop_
_entity.id
_entity.type
_entity.pdbx_description
1 polymer ?
#
loop_
_entity_poly.entity_id
_entity_poly.type
_entity_poly.pdbx_seq_one_letter_code
_entity_poly.pdbx_strand_id
1 'polypeptide(L)'
;MENLQEQEELSGTESAWKSGKNKAVAKRALVFVVAVVVALWSVMSFKANLIYFFANRTPVNIGDVRQLRAKGVTKLDVKPNSYVRMENLIVGYPELETKKYRFFFCPIYNVLVRTESPLPEVSLRVGQTEIPEGLEFLVEQHRVPLEFFATHFDAEGWLMPVTEAPGFKAGIEEFLKKNVRLSDSEIREAYALLDKETPNKQIFAVLILVAGIFIVCASGWSLVKAIRQKQT
;
A
#
# COMPACT_ATOMS: atom_id res chain seq x y z
N MET A 1 -60.05 4.24 47.48
CA MET A 1 -59.59 4.75 46.16
C MET A 1 -58.08 5.02 46.14
N GLU A 2 -57.38 5.12 47.28
CA GLU A 2 -55.92 5.32 47.34
C GLU A 2 -55.09 4.19 46.69
N ASN A 3 -55.48 2.92 46.84
CA ASN A 3 -54.72 1.77 46.31
C ASN A 3 -54.58 1.71 44.77
N LEU A 4 -55.44 2.40 44.01
CA LEU A 4 -55.38 2.39 42.54
C LEU A 4 -54.40 3.45 42.01
N GLN A 5 -54.22 4.57 42.71
CA GLN A 5 -53.26 5.61 42.31
C GLN A 5 -51.81 5.18 42.57
N GLU A 6 -51.53 4.48 43.67
CA GLU A 6 -50.18 3.94 43.95
C GLU A 6 -49.75 2.89 42.93
N GLN A 7 -50.67 2.04 42.45
CA GLN A 7 -50.34 1.04 41.42
C GLN A 7 -50.08 1.67 40.04
N GLU A 8 -50.79 2.73 39.66
CA GLU A 8 -50.52 3.44 38.41
C GLU A 8 -49.17 4.16 38.43
N GLU A 9 -48.79 4.82 39.53
CA GLU A 9 -47.49 5.49 39.66
C GLU A 9 -46.31 4.51 39.66
N LEU A 10 -46.43 3.37 40.34
CA LEU A 10 -45.42 2.29 40.34
C LEU A 10 -45.28 1.63 38.96
N SER A 11 -46.38 1.43 38.24
CA SER A 11 -46.33 0.88 36.87
C SER A 11 -45.71 1.87 35.86
N GLY A 12 -45.99 3.17 36.02
CA GLY A 12 -45.45 4.24 35.18
C GLY A 12 -43.94 4.44 35.39
N THR A 13 -43.48 4.36 36.64
CA THR A 13 -42.05 4.43 36.97
C THR A 13 -41.28 3.18 36.54
N GLU A 14 -41.85 1.97 36.68
CA GLU A 14 -41.23 0.75 36.15
C GLU A 14 -41.11 0.75 34.62
N SER A 15 -42.15 1.21 33.92
CA SER A 15 -42.18 1.34 32.46
C SER A 15 -41.15 2.35 31.97
N ALA A 16 -41.06 3.53 32.61
CA ALA A 16 -40.07 4.56 32.30
C ALA A 16 -38.63 4.07 32.56
N TRP A 17 -38.41 3.31 33.64
CA TRP A 17 -37.10 2.76 33.99
C TRP A 17 -36.65 1.64 33.05
N LYS A 18 -37.55 0.69 32.71
CA LYS A 18 -37.29 -0.36 31.70
C LYS A 18 -37.07 0.24 30.31
N SER A 19 -37.83 1.28 29.93
CA SER A 19 -37.64 2.04 28.69
C SER A 19 -36.29 2.78 28.64
N GLY A 20 -35.87 3.40 29.74
CA GLY A 20 -34.57 4.06 29.88
C GLY A 20 -33.38 3.09 29.76
N LYS A 21 -33.46 1.92 30.42
CA LYS A 21 -32.44 0.85 30.32
C LYS A 21 -32.33 0.27 28.90
N ASN A 22 -33.45 0.07 28.21
CA ASN A 22 -33.45 -0.42 26.82
C ASN A 22 -32.79 0.56 25.85
N LYS A 23 -33.05 1.87 25.99
CA LYS A 23 -32.40 2.91 25.19
C LYS A 23 -30.88 2.97 25.43
N ALA A 24 -30.42 2.73 26.65
CA ALA A 24 -28.99 2.71 26.98
C ALA A 24 -28.25 1.52 26.34
N VAL A 25 -28.84 0.32 26.36
CA VAL A 25 -28.26 -0.86 25.69
C VAL A 25 -28.25 -0.68 24.18
N ALA A 26 -29.35 -0.18 23.59
CA ALA A 26 -29.42 0.10 22.15
C ALA A 26 -28.37 1.12 21.69
N LYS A 27 -28.14 2.19 22.45
CA LYS A 27 -27.07 3.18 22.18
C LYS A 27 -25.67 2.55 22.22
N ARG A 28 -25.38 1.69 23.21
CA ARG A 28 -24.09 1.01 23.30
C ARG A 28 -23.89 -0.03 22.18
N ALA A 29 -24.95 -0.72 21.78
CA ALA A 29 -24.92 -1.64 20.65
C ALA A 29 -24.63 -0.89 19.34
N LEU A 30 -25.28 0.27 19.14
CA LEU A 30 -25.00 1.14 17.99
C LEU A 30 -23.52 1.59 17.96
N VAL A 31 -22.99 2.06 19.09
CA VAL A 31 -21.57 2.46 19.20
C VAL A 31 -20.63 1.30 18.87
N PHE A 32 -20.93 0.10 19.34
CA PHE A 32 -20.14 -1.10 19.02
C PHE A 32 -20.18 -1.43 17.53
N VAL A 33 -21.37 -1.42 16.91
CA VAL A 33 -21.53 -1.66 15.47
C VAL A 33 -20.75 -0.62 14.65
N VAL A 34 -20.88 0.66 15.00
CA VAL A 34 -20.12 1.74 14.34
C VAL A 34 -18.62 1.54 14.50
N ALA A 35 -18.15 1.20 15.70
CA ALA A 35 -16.73 0.93 15.94
C ALA A 35 -16.21 -0.23 15.07
N VAL A 36 -16.97 -1.32 14.96
CA VAL A 36 -16.61 -2.46 14.09
C VAL A 36 -16.56 -2.06 12.62
N VAL A 37 -17.55 -1.29 12.14
CA VAL A 37 -17.59 -0.80 10.75
C VAL A 37 -16.38 0.09 10.45
N VAL A 38 -16.06 1.04 11.34
CA VAL A 38 -14.90 1.93 11.17
C VAL A 38 -13.59 1.15 11.23
N ALA A 39 -13.48 0.15 12.11
CA ALA A 39 -12.28 -0.69 12.19
C ALA A 39 -12.09 -1.53 10.92
N LEU A 40 -13.14 -2.17 10.42
CA LEU A 40 -13.11 -2.92 9.17
C LEU A 40 -12.79 -2.03 7.97
N TRP A 41 -13.44 -0.86 7.87
CA TRP A 41 -13.18 0.10 6.81
C TRP A 41 -11.72 0.60 6.84
N SER A 42 -11.19 0.84 8.04
CA SER A 42 -9.79 1.22 8.23
C SER A 42 -8.85 0.10 7.80
N VAL A 43 -9.06 -1.14 8.26
CA VAL A 43 -8.23 -2.29 7.86
C VAL A 43 -8.28 -2.52 6.35
N MET A 44 -9.45 -2.39 5.71
CA MET A 44 -9.55 -2.50 4.25
C MET A 44 -8.82 -1.37 3.52
N SER A 45 -8.93 -0.14 4.01
CA SER A 45 -8.24 1.03 3.45
C SER A 45 -6.72 0.97 3.62
N PHE A 46 -6.23 0.31 4.67
CA PHE A 46 -4.81 0.14 4.96
C PHE A 46 -4.27 -1.26 4.61
N LYS A 47 -5.06 -2.12 3.95
CA LYS A 47 -4.69 -3.53 3.67
C LYS A 47 -3.34 -3.65 2.95
N ALA A 48 -3.09 -2.83 1.94
CA ALA A 48 -1.82 -2.82 1.22
C ALA A 48 -0.64 -2.48 2.16
N ASN A 49 -0.81 -1.48 3.02
CA ASN A 49 0.19 -1.08 4.02
C ASN A 49 0.39 -2.15 5.13
N LEU A 50 -0.66 -2.90 5.47
CA LEU A 50 -0.58 -3.99 6.46
C LEU A 50 0.09 -5.25 5.89
N ILE A 51 -0.22 -5.64 4.66
CA ILE A 51 0.47 -6.74 3.96
C ILE A 51 1.96 -6.40 3.82
N TYR A 52 2.26 -5.15 3.48
CA TYR A 52 3.60 -4.57 3.43
C TYR A 52 4.35 -4.61 4.79
N PHE A 53 3.64 -4.62 5.92
CA PHE A 53 4.23 -4.68 7.26
C PHE A 53 4.64 -6.09 7.71
N PHE A 54 3.82 -7.10 7.38
CA PHE A 54 4.01 -8.49 7.84
C PHE A 54 4.84 -9.36 6.89
N ALA A 55 5.20 -8.86 5.70
CA ALA A 55 5.98 -9.62 4.75
C ALA A 55 7.44 -9.80 5.22
N ASN A 56 7.98 -11.02 4.98
CA ASN A 56 9.27 -11.46 5.47
C ASN A 56 10.41 -10.60 4.88
N ARG A 57 11.36 -10.19 5.73
CA ARG A 57 12.32 -9.11 5.41
C ARG A 57 13.63 -9.56 4.75
N THR A 58 13.83 -10.86 4.55
CA THR A 58 15.03 -11.35 3.88
C THR A 58 14.95 -10.96 2.40
N PRO A 59 15.87 -10.12 1.89
CA PRO A 59 15.82 -9.70 0.50
C PRO A 59 15.94 -10.93 -0.40
N VAL A 60 14.97 -11.06 -1.32
CA VAL A 60 15.09 -11.99 -2.44
C VAL A 60 16.09 -11.38 -3.40
N ASN A 61 17.25 -12.01 -3.55
CA ASN A 61 18.25 -11.53 -4.49
C ASN A 61 17.83 -11.90 -5.91
N ILE A 62 17.41 -10.89 -6.69
CA ILE A 62 17.10 -11.02 -8.12
C ILE A 62 18.41 -11.06 -8.93
N GLY A 63 19.47 -10.43 -8.44
CA GLY A 63 20.77 -10.33 -9.11
C GLY A 63 20.77 -9.33 -10.26
N ASP A 64 21.69 -9.53 -11.22
CA ASP A 64 21.85 -8.67 -12.39
C ASP A 64 20.67 -8.84 -13.36
N VAL A 65 19.88 -7.78 -13.47
CA VAL A 65 18.67 -7.71 -14.28
C VAL A 65 18.96 -7.88 -15.78
N ARG A 66 20.12 -7.43 -16.25
CA ARG A 66 20.54 -7.58 -17.66
C ARG A 66 20.86 -9.04 -17.96
N GLN A 67 21.55 -9.71 -17.04
CA GLN A 67 21.87 -11.14 -17.20
C GLN A 67 20.62 -12.02 -17.21
N LEU A 68 19.62 -11.70 -16.38
CA LEU A 68 18.34 -12.41 -16.41
C LEU A 68 17.68 -12.31 -17.80
N ARG A 69 17.68 -11.10 -18.37
CA ARG A 69 17.10 -10.88 -19.69
C ARG A 69 17.89 -11.60 -20.79
N ALA A 70 19.22 -11.56 -20.74
CA ALA A 70 20.09 -12.29 -21.66
C ALA A 70 19.86 -13.81 -21.60
N LYS A 71 19.49 -14.34 -20.43
CA LYS A 71 19.10 -15.76 -20.25
C LYS A 71 17.68 -16.08 -20.73
N GLY A 72 16.98 -15.13 -21.36
CA GLY A 72 15.62 -15.31 -21.88
C GLY A 72 14.50 -15.13 -20.85
N VAL A 73 14.80 -14.65 -19.64
CA VAL A 73 13.78 -14.41 -18.60
C VAL A 73 12.98 -13.17 -18.95
N THR A 74 11.70 -13.34 -19.25
CA THR A 74 10.82 -12.24 -19.70
C THR A 74 9.99 -11.60 -18.59
N LYS A 75 9.86 -12.27 -17.44
CA LYS A 75 9.12 -11.77 -16.26
C LYS A 75 9.94 -12.02 -14.99
N LEU A 76 9.85 -11.10 -14.04
CA LEU A 76 10.44 -11.28 -12.72
C LEU A 76 9.68 -12.38 -11.98
N ASP A 77 10.33 -13.51 -11.71
CA ASP A 77 9.77 -14.61 -10.92
C ASP A 77 9.90 -14.31 -9.42
N VAL A 78 9.20 -13.27 -8.99
CA VAL A 78 9.16 -12.85 -7.58
C VAL A 78 7.72 -12.63 -7.17
N LYS A 79 7.37 -13.10 -5.98
CA LYS A 79 6.03 -12.88 -5.42
C LYS A 79 5.77 -11.38 -5.33
N PRO A 80 4.59 -10.89 -5.73
CA PRO A 80 4.21 -9.49 -5.51
C PRO A 80 4.34 -9.15 -4.02
N ASN A 81 4.75 -7.91 -3.72
CA ASN A 81 5.02 -7.46 -2.35
C ASN A 81 6.13 -8.28 -1.70
N SER A 82 7.31 -8.29 -2.32
CA SER A 82 8.54 -8.89 -1.77
C SER A 82 9.62 -7.83 -1.59
N TYR A 83 10.44 -7.99 -0.55
CA TYR A 83 11.67 -7.22 -0.41
C TYR A 83 12.72 -7.83 -1.33
N VAL A 84 13.28 -7.04 -2.25
CA VAL A 84 14.16 -7.54 -3.30
C VAL A 84 15.44 -6.70 -3.38
N ARG A 85 16.50 -7.34 -3.86
CA ARG A 85 17.71 -6.67 -4.31
C ARG A 85 17.86 -6.88 -5.81
N MET A 86 17.94 -5.80 -6.56
CA MET A 86 18.11 -5.77 -8.01
C MET A 86 19.39 -5.02 -8.34
N GLU A 87 20.21 -5.61 -9.20
CA GLU A 87 21.50 -5.05 -9.60
C GLU A 87 21.46 -4.69 -11.09
N ASN A 88 22.15 -3.60 -11.45
CA ASN A 88 22.27 -3.10 -12.81
C ASN A 88 20.92 -2.86 -13.51
N LEU A 89 19.95 -2.26 -12.80
CA LEU A 89 18.72 -1.76 -13.45
C LEU A 89 19.12 -0.68 -14.45
N ILE A 90 18.64 -0.82 -15.68
CA ILE A 90 18.87 0.20 -16.69
C ILE A 90 17.73 1.20 -16.62
N VAL A 91 18.07 2.43 -16.25
CA VAL A 91 17.14 3.52 -16.00
C VAL A 91 17.68 4.81 -16.64
N GLY A 92 16.77 5.74 -16.92
CA GLY A 92 17.10 7.00 -17.56
C GLY A 92 15.90 7.93 -17.66
N TYR A 93 15.98 8.86 -18.59
CA TYR A 93 14.98 9.90 -18.76
C TYR A 93 13.80 9.41 -19.61
N PRO A 94 12.58 9.93 -19.35
CA PRO A 94 12.27 11.04 -18.46
C PRO A 94 12.13 10.62 -17.00
N GLU A 95 12.57 11.52 -16.14
CA GLU A 95 12.37 11.47 -14.69
C GLU A 95 11.06 12.19 -14.35
N LEU A 96 10.26 11.61 -13.45
CA LEU A 96 9.20 12.33 -12.77
C LEU A 96 9.66 12.69 -11.37
N GLU A 97 9.94 13.97 -11.13
CA GLU A 97 10.28 14.48 -9.81
C GLU A 97 9.03 14.97 -9.08
N THR A 98 8.88 14.56 -7.83
CA THR A 98 7.88 15.08 -6.89
C THR A 98 8.59 15.76 -5.72
N LYS A 99 7.83 16.44 -4.84
CA LYS A 99 8.40 17.12 -3.66
C LYS A 99 9.24 16.24 -2.74
N LYS A 100 9.07 14.92 -2.80
CA LYS A 100 9.72 13.96 -1.89
C LYS A 100 10.49 12.86 -2.62
N TYR A 101 9.98 12.42 -3.76
CA TYR A 101 10.49 11.25 -4.47
C TYR A 101 10.74 11.56 -5.93
N ARG A 102 11.68 10.81 -6.49
CA ARG A 102 12.01 10.76 -7.90
C ARG A 102 11.57 9.41 -8.44
N PHE A 103 11.05 9.42 -9.66
CA PHE A 103 10.53 8.24 -10.32
C PHE A 103 11.27 8.04 -11.64
N PHE A 104 11.83 6.85 -11.81
CA PHE A 104 12.54 6.40 -13.01
C PHE A 104 11.91 5.12 -13.52
N PHE A 105 12.01 4.85 -14.81
CA PHE A 105 11.44 3.65 -15.40
C PHE A 105 12.52 2.76 -16.00
N CYS A 106 12.52 1.48 -15.61
CA CYS A 106 13.33 0.44 -16.20
C CYS A 106 12.48 -0.37 -17.21
N PRO A 107 12.76 -0.25 -18.52
CA PRO A 107 11.94 -0.87 -19.55
C PRO A 107 12.13 -2.39 -19.68
N ILE A 108 13.21 -2.96 -19.15
CA ILE A 108 13.52 -4.40 -19.30
C ILE A 108 12.42 -5.28 -18.70
N TYR A 109 11.91 -4.89 -17.53
CA TYR A 109 10.90 -5.62 -16.77
C TYR A 109 9.71 -4.75 -16.36
N ASN A 110 9.49 -3.61 -17.04
CA ASN A 110 8.45 -2.64 -16.71
C ASN A 110 8.44 -2.26 -15.22
N VAL A 111 9.60 -1.84 -14.70
CA VAL A 111 9.76 -1.48 -13.28
C VAL A 111 9.85 0.03 -13.13
N LEU A 112 8.87 0.62 -12.45
CA LEU A 112 8.91 1.99 -11.96
C LEU A 112 9.71 2.05 -10.66
N VAL A 113 10.92 2.58 -10.70
CA VAL A 113 11.76 2.80 -9.54
C VAL A 113 11.36 4.12 -8.88
N ARG A 114 10.98 4.08 -7.60
CA ARG A 114 10.78 5.27 -6.76
C ARG A 114 11.91 5.36 -5.75
N THR A 115 12.68 6.43 -5.79
CA THR A 115 13.81 6.67 -4.88
C THR A 115 13.84 8.12 -4.38
N GLU A 116 14.56 8.38 -3.29
CA GLU A 116 14.87 9.74 -2.82
C GLU A 116 16.20 10.25 -3.44
N SER A 117 17.01 9.35 -4.00
CA SER A 117 18.32 9.70 -4.59
C SER A 117 18.17 10.09 -6.07
N PRO A 118 18.91 11.11 -6.56
CA PRO A 118 19.01 11.34 -8.00
C PRO A 118 19.73 10.17 -8.67
N LEU A 119 19.53 10.01 -9.98
CA LEU A 119 20.39 9.12 -10.76
C LEU A 119 21.84 9.61 -10.69
N PRO A 120 22.83 8.71 -10.63
CA PRO A 120 24.23 9.10 -10.71
C PRO A 120 24.47 9.87 -12.01
N GLU A 121 25.15 11.01 -11.92
CA GLU A 121 25.45 11.86 -13.07
C GLU A 121 26.23 11.07 -14.11
N VAL A 122 25.64 10.93 -15.29
CA VAL A 122 26.31 10.30 -16.43
C VAL A 122 27.06 11.40 -17.15
N SER A 123 28.39 11.33 -17.12
CA SER A 123 29.20 12.13 -18.03
C SER A 123 28.83 11.71 -19.46
N LEU A 124 28.04 12.55 -20.15
CA LEU A 124 27.72 12.42 -21.59
C LEU A 124 28.97 12.35 -22.50
N ARG A 125 30.18 12.56 -21.93
CA ARG A 125 31.47 12.40 -22.61
C ARG A 125 32.06 10.99 -22.54
N VAL A 126 31.45 10.05 -21.82
CA VAL A 126 31.86 8.64 -21.87
C VAL A 126 31.10 8.00 -23.01
N GLY A 127 31.80 7.85 -24.14
CA GLY A 127 31.29 7.18 -25.32
C GLY A 127 30.88 5.74 -25.04
N GLN A 128 29.99 5.24 -25.88
CA GLN A 128 29.73 3.81 -26.08
C GLN A 128 29.48 3.05 -24.78
N THR A 129 28.41 3.38 -24.06
CA THR A 129 27.80 2.38 -23.19
C THR A 129 27.26 1.29 -24.13
N GLU A 130 27.98 0.17 -24.22
CA GLU A 130 27.51 -1.02 -24.95
C GLU A 130 26.08 -1.30 -24.52
N ILE A 131 25.14 -1.23 -25.48
CA ILE A 131 23.76 -1.65 -25.24
C ILE A 131 23.87 -3.15 -24.94
N PRO A 132 23.58 -3.60 -23.71
CA PRO A 132 23.73 -5.00 -23.38
C PRO A 132 22.86 -5.86 -24.30
N GLU A 133 23.37 -7.01 -24.73
CA GLU A 133 22.62 -7.99 -25.54
C GLU A 133 21.25 -8.26 -24.90
N GLY A 134 20.18 -8.15 -25.70
CA GLY A 134 18.80 -8.30 -25.25
C GLY A 134 18.01 -7.01 -25.05
N LEU A 135 18.67 -5.84 -25.09
CA LEU A 135 18.01 -4.51 -25.14
C LEU A 135 17.83 -3.96 -26.56
N GLU A 136 18.56 -4.51 -27.52
CA GLU A 136 18.46 -4.17 -28.95
C GLU A 136 17.02 -4.28 -29.44
N PHE A 137 16.31 -5.34 -29.05
CA PHE A 137 14.91 -5.54 -29.37
C PHE A 137 13.99 -4.43 -28.82
N LEU A 138 14.29 -3.85 -27.66
CA LEU A 138 13.48 -2.77 -27.07
C LEU A 138 13.72 -1.43 -27.79
N VAL A 139 14.95 -1.21 -28.28
CA VAL A 139 15.32 -0.07 -29.13
C VAL A 139 14.68 -0.22 -30.51
N GLU A 140 14.80 -1.38 -31.15
CA GLU A 140 14.21 -1.68 -32.46
C GLU A 140 12.68 -1.55 -32.45
N GLN A 141 12.01 -1.98 -31.38
CA GLN A 141 10.56 -1.84 -31.23
C GLN A 141 10.09 -0.41 -30.88
N HIS A 142 11.00 0.57 -30.81
CA HIS A 142 10.69 1.96 -30.45
C HIS A 142 9.90 2.09 -29.13
N ARG A 143 10.05 1.09 -28.23
CA ARG A 143 9.30 1.05 -26.97
C ARG A 143 9.87 2.02 -25.94
N VAL A 144 11.13 2.43 -26.09
CA VAL A 144 11.78 3.42 -25.23
C VAL A 144 12.84 4.21 -26.01
N PRO A 145 12.82 5.55 -25.96
CA PRO A 145 13.91 6.40 -26.44
C PRO A 145 15.27 6.00 -25.85
N LEU A 146 16.36 6.22 -26.61
CA LEU A 146 17.73 5.95 -26.15
C LEU A 146 18.07 6.66 -24.83
N GLU A 147 17.41 7.79 -24.56
CA GLU A 147 17.52 8.59 -23.34
C GLU A 147 17.14 7.83 -22.05
N PHE A 148 16.38 6.73 -22.18
CA PHE A 148 16.05 5.82 -21.07
C PHE A 148 17.21 4.91 -20.65
N PHE A 149 18.25 4.77 -21.48
CA PHE A 149 19.42 3.93 -21.17
C PHE A 149 20.59 4.77 -20.65
N ALA A 150 20.30 5.70 -19.73
CA ALA A 150 21.28 6.65 -19.26
C ALA A 150 22.30 6.02 -18.30
N THR A 151 21.85 5.18 -17.37
CA THR A 151 22.72 4.69 -16.30
C THR A 151 22.32 3.32 -15.74
N HIS A 152 23.24 2.75 -14.96
CA HIS A 152 23.02 1.56 -14.16
C HIS A 152 22.67 1.98 -12.73
N PHE A 153 21.62 1.38 -12.19
CA PHE A 153 21.13 1.67 -10.85
C PHE A 153 20.96 0.39 -10.06
N ASP A 154 21.64 0.29 -8.93
CA ASP A 154 21.44 -0.79 -7.97
C ASP A 154 20.41 -0.34 -6.94
N ALA A 155 19.43 -1.21 -6.69
CA ALA A 155 18.31 -0.90 -5.83
C ALA A 155 17.99 -2.06 -4.90
N GLU A 156 17.78 -1.73 -3.62
CA GLU A 156 17.31 -2.68 -2.62
C GLU A 156 16.06 -2.09 -1.96
N GLY A 157 14.92 -2.77 -2.12
CA GLY A 157 13.63 -2.16 -1.84
C GLY A 157 12.46 -3.11 -1.97
N TRP A 158 11.26 -2.59 -1.77
CA TRP A 158 10.03 -3.36 -1.94
C TRP A 158 9.56 -3.35 -3.39
N LEU A 159 9.35 -4.54 -3.94
CA LEU A 159 8.74 -4.73 -5.25
C LEU A 159 7.26 -5.04 -5.08
N MET A 160 6.39 -4.25 -5.69
CA MET A 160 4.93 -4.40 -5.63
C MET A 160 4.27 -4.01 -6.95
N PRO A 161 3.00 -4.37 -7.20
CA PRO A 161 2.28 -3.87 -8.37
C PRO A 161 2.26 -2.34 -8.37
N VAL A 162 2.47 -1.70 -9.53
CA VAL A 162 2.57 -0.24 -9.61
C VAL A 162 1.28 0.46 -9.12
N THR A 163 0.13 -0.17 -9.37
CA THR A 163 -1.20 0.31 -8.97
C THR A 163 -1.42 0.25 -7.46
N GLU A 164 -0.66 -0.58 -6.74
CA GLU A 164 -0.68 -0.71 -5.29
C GLU A 164 0.38 0.14 -4.60
N ALA A 165 1.27 0.79 -5.37
CA ALA A 165 2.36 1.59 -4.84
C ALA A 165 1.83 2.78 -4.02
N PRO A 166 2.33 3.00 -2.79
CA PRO A 166 1.94 4.17 -2.00
C PRO A 166 2.23 5.46 -2.75
N GLY A 167 1.22 6.33 -2.87
CA GLY A 167 1.36 7.57 -3.63
C GLY A 167 1.28 7.40 -5.14
N PHE A 168 0.92 6.22 -5.66
CA PHE A 168 0.41 6.07 -7.02
C PHE A 168 -0.81 6.98 -7.19
N LYS A 169 -0.70 7.92 -8.14
CA LYS A 169 -1.69 8.97 -8.40
C LYS A 169 -1.83 9.14 -9.91
N ALA A 170 -2.87 9.86 -10.33
CA ALA A 170 -3.11 10.18 -11.74
C ALA A 170 -1.86 10.72 -12.46
N GLY A 171 -1.01 11.51 -11.78
CA GLY A 171 0.24 12.01 -12.38
C GLY A 171 1.30 10.94 -12.68
N ILE A 172 1.37 9.86 -11.91
CA ILE A 172 2.29 8.74 -12.18
C ILE A 172 1.72 7.88 -13.32
N GLU A 173 0.41 7.64 -13.30
CA GLU A 173 -0.26 6.94 -14.39
C GLU A 173 -0.11 7.71 -15.72
N GLU A 174 -0.32 9.03 -15.70
CA GLU A 174 -0.13 9.90 -16.85
C GLU A 174 1.34 9.91 -17.31
N PHE A 175 2.30 9.89 -16.37
CA PHE A 175 3.71 9.75 -16.70
C PHE A 175 3.99 8.46 -17.47
N LEU A 176 3.50 7.32 -16.96
CA LEU A 176 3.68 6.02 -17.62
C LEU A 176 3.00 5.97 -19.00
N LYS A 177 1.83 6.59 -19.16
CA LYS A 177 1.10 6.62 -20.43
C LYS A 177 1.73 7.55 -21.46
N LYS A 178 2.06 8.78 -21.06
CA LYS A 178 2.50 9.82 -22.01
C LYS A 178 3.98 9.71 -22.33
N ASN A 179 4.79 9.48 -21.31
CA ASN A 179 6.25 9.54 -21.45
C ASN A 179 6.85 8.16 -21.72
N VAL A 180 6.34 7.12 -21.03
CA VAL A 180 6.82 5.75 -21.20
C VAL A 180 6.00 4.98 -22.26
N ARG A 181 4.82 5.49 -22.65
CA ARG A 181 3.94 4.90 -23.67
C ARG A 181 3.41 3.50 -23.34
N LEU A 182 3.25 3.19 -22.06
CA LEU A 182 2.63 1.93 -21.63
C LEU A 182 1.11 1.97 -21.86
N SER A 183 0.56 0.84 -22.31
CA SER A 183 -0.88 0.59 -22.33
C SER A 183 -1.45 0.35 -20.93
N ASP A 184 -2.78 0.47 -20.76
CA ASP A 184 -3.45 0.16 -19.49
C ASP A 184 -3.20 -1.26 -18.99
N SER A 185 -3.10 -2.24 -19.91
CA SER A 185 -2.74 -3.61 -19.59
C SER A 185 -1.31 -3.72 -19.08
N GLU A 186 -0.36 -3.04 -19.72
CA GLU A 186 1.05 -3.07 -19.32
C GLU A 186 1.26 -2.36 -17.97
N ILE A 187 0.52 -1.29 -17.70
CA ILE A 187 0.55 -0.61 -16.39
C ILE A 187 0.05 -1.54 -15.29
N ARG A 188 -1.00 -2.34 -15.53
CA ARG A 188 -1.48 -3.31 -14.53
C ARG A 188 -0.48 -4.43 -14.25
N GLU A 189 0.38 -4.76 -15.21
CA GLU A 189 1.44 -5.77 -15.07
C GLU A 189 2.78 -5.18 -14.62
N ALA A 190 2.91 -3.85 -14.59
CA ALA A 190 4.13 -3.17 -14.20
C ALA A 190 4.36 -3.24 -12.68
N TYR A 191 5.62 -3.28 -12.30
CA TYR A 191 6.04 -3.26 -10.91
C TYR A 191 6.48 -1.85 -10.49
N ALA A 192 6.26 -1.50 -9.24
CA ALA A 192 6.94 -0.41 -8.55
C ALA A 192 8.01 -0.98 -7.61
N LEU A 193 9.23 -0.46 -7.72
CA LEU A 193 10.32 -0.73 -6.79
C LEU A 193 10.53 0.48 -5.88
N LEU A 194 10.27 0.32 -4.58
CA LEU A 194 10.41 1.36 -3.58
C LEU A 194 11.83 1.28 -2.96
N ASP A 195 12.78 1.96 -3.59
CA ASP A 195 14.20 1.91 -3.23
C ASP A 195 14.46 2.45 -1.81
N LYS A 196 15.31 1.74 -1.05
CA LYS A 196 15.69 2.02 0.35
C LYS A 196 14.52 2.17 1.32
N GLU A 197 13.30 1.91 0.89
CA GLU A 197 12.15 1.90 1.77
C GLU A 197 12.13 0.58 2.53
N THR A 198 12.19 0.69 3.84
CA THR A 198 11.91 -0.40 4.76
C THR A 198 10.62 -0.08 5.53
N PRO A 199 9.84 -1.08 5.97
CA PRO A 199 8.53 -0.85 6.59
C PRO A 199 8.57 -0.07 7.92
N ASN A 200 9.76 0.18 8.48
CA ASN A 200 9.93 0.82 9.79
C ASN A 200 9.36 2.25 9.87
N LYS A 201 9.16 2.96 8.74
CA LYS A 201 8.55 4.31 8.75
C LYS A 201 7.02 4.30 8.96
N GLN A 202 6.37 3.13 9.07
CA GLN A 202 4.91 3.00 9.22
C GLN A 202 4.41 2.55 10.60
N ILE A 203 5.14 2.85 11.68
CA ILE A 203 4.67 2.70 13.09
C ILE A 203 3.24 3.22 13.27
N PHE A 204 2.87 4.28 12.55
CA PHE A 204 1.51 4.83 12.54
C PHE A 204 0.43 3.82 12.13
N ALA A 205 0.67 2.96 11.14
CA ALA A 205 -0.31 1.94 10.72
C ALA A 205 -0.54 0.88 11.81
N VAL A 206 0.54 0.49 12.51
CA VAL A 206 0.46 -0.41 13.67
C VAL A 206 -0.29 0.26 14.82
N LEU A 207 0.01 1.54 15.10
CA LEU A 207 -0.69 2.31 16.13
C LEU A 207 -2.19 2.44 15.81
N ILE A 208 -2.56 2.69 14.55
CA ILE A 208 -3.96 2.73 14.10
C ILE A 208 -4.63 1.38 14.29
N LEU A 209 -3.96 0.28 13.94
CA LEU A 209 -4.50 -1.07 14.10
C LEU A 209 -4.68 -1.44 15.58
N VAL A 210 -3.69 -1.16 16.43
CA VAL A 210 -3.77 -1.38 17.88
C VAL A 210 -4.87 -0.52 18.50
N ALA A 211 -4.98 0.77 18.11
CA ALA A 211 -6.04 1.65 18.57
C ALA A 211 -7.43 1.14 18.15
N GLY A 212 -7.57 0.66 16.90
CA GLY A 212 -8.81 0.07 16.40
C GLY A 212 -9.26 -1.15 17.22
N ILE A 213 -8.33 -2.08 17.50
CA ILE A 213 -8.59 -3.24 18.37
C ILE A 213 -9.04 -2.78 19.76
N PHE A 214 -8.35 -1.80 20.35
CA PHE A 214 -8.67 -1.32 21.68
C PHE A 214 -10.07 -0.68 21.75
N ILE A 215 -10.45 0.11 20.75
CA ILE A 215 -11.79 0.73 20.65
C ILE A 215 -12.89 -0.33 20.52
N VAL A 216 -12.69 -1.36 19.69
CA VAL A 216 -13.67 -2.45 19.52
C VAL A 216 -13.79 -3.27 20.81
N CYS A 217 -12.68 -3.61 21.47
CA CYS A 217 -12.69 -4.33 22.74
C CYS A 217 -13.35 -3.52 23.87
N ALA A 218 -13.03 -2.23 23.99
CA ALA A 218 -13.61 -1.36 25.01
C ALA A 218 -15.13 -1.16 24.81
N SER A 219 -15.56 -0.96 23.56
CA SER A 219 -16.98 -0.83 23.23
C SER A 219 -17.75 -2.15 23.44
N GLY A 220 -17.17 -3.29 23.08
CA GLY A 220 -17.73 -4.61 23.35
C GLY A 220 -17.85 -4.90 24.84
N TRP A 221 -16.83 -4.57 25.63
CA TRP A 221 -16.86 -4.72 27.10
C TRP A 221 -17.94 -3.86 27.75
N SER A 222 -18.09 -2.61 27.30
CA SER A 222 -19.15 -1.69 27.76
C SER A 222 -20.55 -2.21 27.45
N LEU A 223 -20.74 -2.83 26.29
CA LEU A 223 -21.99 -3.47 25.88
C LEU A 223 -22.30 -4.70 26.74
N VAL A 224 -21.32 -5.59 26.96
CA VAL A 224 -21.49 -6.78 27.82
C VAL A 224 -21.85 -6.39 29.25
N LYS A 225 -21.19 -5.38 29.82
CA LYS A 225 -21.56 -4.85 31.16
C LYS A 225 -23.00 -4.31 31.18
N ALA A 226 -23.44 -3.61 30.13
CA ALA A 226 -24.80 -3.09 30.04
C ALA A 226 -25.86 -4.19 30.00
N ILE A 227 -25.57 -5.28 29.26
CA ILE A 227 -26.46 -6.44 29.15
C ILE A 227 -26.53 -7.17 30.50
N ARG A 228 -25.40 -7.39 31.17
CA ARG A 228 -25.39 -8.01 32.52
C ARG A 228 -26.18 -7.20 33.54
N GLN A 229 -26.04 -5.87 33.55
CA GLN A 229 -26.83 -4.96 34.40
C GLN A 229 -28.33 -4.92 34.09
N LYS A 230 -28.76 -5.49 32.97
CA LYS A 230 -30.17 -5.66 32.60
C LYS A 230 -30.72 -7.03 33.05
N GLN A 231 -29.86 -8.02 33.25
CA GLN A 231 -30.23 -9.38 33.66
C GLN A 231 -30.24 -9.57 35.20
N THR A 232 -29.44 -8.80 35.93
CA THR A 232 -29.53 -8.61 37.39
C THR A 232 -30.50 -7.50 37.74
#